data_AF-A0A6A3Y4E6-F1
#
_entry.id   AF-A0A6A3Y4E6-F1
#
_cell.length_a   1.000
_cell.length_b   1.000
_cell.length_c   1.000
_cell.angle_alpha   90.00
_cell.angle_beta   90.00
_cell.angle_gamma   90.00
#
_symmetry.space_group_name_H-M   'P 1'
#
loop_
_entity.id
_entity.type
_entity.pdbx_description
1 polymer ?
#
loop_
_entity_poly.entity_id
_entity_poly.type
_entity_poly.pdbx_seq_one_letter_code
_entity_poly.pdbx_strand_id
1 'polypeptide(L)'
;MDSAVLNLLCVVAAIAAPSAVARLRTKMRMLFDIPGNFVLDVASAFVCAPCAVAQMASHAQAYHPGTCSFCARSTLEGYVRQ
;
A
#
# COMPACT_ATOMS: atom_id res chain seq x y z
N MET A 1 -9.11 -16.76 -24.82
CA MET A 1 -8.26 -16.67 -23.61
C MET A 1 -8.64 -17.85 -22.75
N ASP A 2 -7.76 -18.83 -22.63
CA ASP A 2 -8.07 -20.09 -21.96
C ASP A 2 -8.30 -19.88 -20.47
N SER A 3 -9.24 -20.62 -19.87
CA SER A 3 -9.53 -20.57 -18.43
C SER A 3 -8.29 -20.83 -17.57
N ALA A 4 -7.34 -21.63 -18.08
CA ALA A 4 -6.04 -21.86 -17.45
C ALA A 4 -5.19 -20.58 -17.37
N VAL A 5 -5.15 -19.79 -18.45
CA VAL A 5 -4.44 -18.50 -18.49
C VAL A 5 -5.09 -17.51 -17.54
N LEU A 6 -6.43 -17.44 -17.53
CA LEU A 6 -7.16 -16.57 -16.60
C LEU A 6 -6.89 -16.96 -15.13
N ASN A 7 -6.91 -18.25 -14.80
CA ASN A 7 -6.59 -18.72 -13.45
C ASN A 7 -5.14 -18.43 -13.07
N LEU A 8 -4.19 -18.63 -13.98
CA LEU A 8 -2.78 -18.28 -13.74
C LEU A 8 -2.63 -16.78 -13.44
N LEU A 9 -3.27 -15.92 -14.24
CA LEU A 9 -3.25 -14.47 -14.03
C LEU A 9 -3.88 -14.08 -12.68
N CYS A 10 -5.00 -14.69 -12.31
CA CYS A 10 -5.66 -14.46 -11.02
C CYS A 10 -4.76 -14.84 -9.84
N VAL A 11 -4.09 -16.00 -9.91
CA VAL A 11 -3.16 -16.46 -8.86
C VAL A 11 -1.95 -15.53 -8.77
N VAL A 12 -1.37 -15.15 -9.90
CA VAL A 12 -0.26 -14.20 -9.94
C VAL A 12 -0.66 -12.86 -9.33
N ALA A 13 -1.83 -12.31 -9.69
CA ALA A 13 -2.33 -11.07 -9.13
C ALA A 13 -2.61 -11.16 -7.63
N ALA A 14 -3.18 -12.27 -7.17
CA ALA A 14 -3.49 -12.52 -5.76
C ALA A 14 -2.23 -12.60 -4.88
N ILE A 15 -1.08 -12.97 -5.43
CA ILE A 15 0.20 -13.00 -4.71
C ILE A 15 0.95 -11.66 -4.87
N ALA A 16 0.94 -11.10 -6.09
CA ALA A 16 1.64 -9.87 -6.40
C ALA A 16 1.07 -8.68 -5.62
N ALA A 17 -0.25 -8.51 -5.55
CA ALA A 17 -0.85 -7.36 -4.88
C ALA A 17 -0.53 -7.30 -3.36
N PRO A 18 -0.73 -8.35 -2.55
CA PRO A 18 -0.34 -8.33 -1.14
C PRO A 18 1.16 -8.14 -0.93
N SER A 19 2.01 -8.71 -1.79
CA SER A 19 3.46 -8.53 -1.68
C SER A 19 3.88 -7.08 -1.93
N ALA A 20 3.25 -6.40 -2.90
CA ALA A 20 3.46 -4.99 -3.16
C ALA A 20 2.98 -4.13 -1.96
N VAL A 21 1.82 -4.44 -1.40
CA VAL A 21 1.28 -3.76 -0.20
C VAL A 21 2.22 -3.93 1.00
N ALA A 22 2.73 -5.13 1.25
CA ALA A 22 3.68 -5.40 2.34
C ALA A 22 5.00 -4.62 2.16
N ARG A 23 5.50 -4.52 0.93
CA ARG A 23 6.69 -3.70 0.61
C ARG A 23 6.43 -2.22 0.85
N LEU A 24 5.30 -1.69 0.41
CA LEU A 24 4.90 -0.29 0.65
C LEU A 24 4.79 -0.01 2.15
N ARG A 25 4.16 -0.92 2.91
CA ARG A 25 4.05 -0.81 4.36
C ARG A 25 5.40 -0.79 5.07
N THR A 26 6.32 -1.66 4.65
CA THR A 26 7.68 -1.69 5.19
C THR A 26 8.43 -0.38 4.91
N LYS A 27 8.32 0.15 3.69
CA LYS A 27 8.93 1.43 3.33
C LYS A 27 8.34 2.59 4.12
N MET A 28 7.02 2.60 4.30
CA MET A 28 6.34 3.60 5.11
C MET A 28 6.81 3.54 6.57
N ARG A 29 6.91 2.34 7.16
CA ARG A 29 7.44 2.19 8.53
C ARG A 29 8.88 2.69 8.66
N MET A 30 9.75 2.42 7.69
CA MET A 30 11.11 2.97 7.69
C MET A 30 11.13 4.50 7.56
N LEU A 31 10.21 5.09 6.78
CA LEU A 31 10.14 6.55 6.61
C LEU A 31 9.69 7.27 7.88
N PHE A 32 8.80 6.64 8.67
CA PHE A 32 8.24 7.21 9.90
C PHE A 32 8.87 6.64 11.18
N ASP A 33 9.96 5.87 11.06
CA ASP A 33 10.65 5.18 12.17
C ASP A 33 9.71 4.38 13.09
N ILE A 34 8.71 3.72 12.49
CA ILE A 34 7.72 2.93 13.24
C ILE A 34 8.30 1.54 13.50
N PRO A 35 8.52 1.13 14.77
CA PRO A 35 9.07 -0.19 15.07
C PRO A 35 8.08 -1.28 14.65
N GLY A 36 8.58 -2.34 14.02
CA GLY A 36 7.76 -3.51 13.77
C GLY A 36 8.44 -4.61 12.97
N ASN A 37 7.71 -5.72 12.81
CA ASN A 37 8.22 -6.93 12.17
C ASN A 37 7.78 -7.02 10.70
N PHE A 38 8.69 -7.44 9.81
CA PHE A 38 8.39 -7.65 8.38
C PHE A 38 7.39 -8.79 8.16
N VAL A 39 7.51 -9.89 8.92
CA VAL A 39 6.63 -11.06 8.77
C VAL A 39 5.18 -10.70 9.10
N LEU A 40 4.98 -9.85 10.10
CA LEU A 40 3.64 -9.39 10.50
C LEU A 40 3.01 -8.49 9.42
N ASP A 41 3.80 -7.66 8.75
CA ASP A 41 3.32 -6.84 7.63
C ASP A 41 2.86 -7.71 6.47
N VAL A 42 3.64 -8.73 6.12
CA VAL A 42 3.26 -9.70 5.07
C VAL A 42 1.96 -10.41 5.46
N ALA A 43 1.89 -10.97 6.68
CA ALA A 43 0.68 -11.63 7.16
C ALA A 43 -0.55 -10.71 7.11
N SER A 44 -0.42 -9.46 7.57
CA SER A 44 -1.52 -8.48 7.56
C SER A 44 -1.98 -8.12 6.14
N ALA A 45 -1.05 -8.03 5.19
CA ALA A 45 -1.35 -7.74 3.79
C ALA A 45 -2.08 -8.89 3.09
N PHE A 46 -1.81 -10.14 3.47
CA PHE A 46 -2.52 -11.32 2.93
C PHE A 46 -3.91 -11.53 3.55
N VAL A 47 -4.14 -11.15 4.81
CA VAL A 47 -5.45 -11.26 5.47
C VAL A 47 -6.43 -10.20 4.98
N CYS A 48 -6.00 -8.93 4.93
CA CYS A 48 -6.82 -7.85 4.36
C CYS A 48 -5.93 -6.77 3.72
N ALA A 49 -5.49 -7.01 2.48
CA ALA A 49 -4.77 -6.03 1.66
C ALA A 49 -5.45 -4.64 1.62
N PRO A 50 -6.77 -4.51 1.35
CA PRO A 50 -7.39 -3.18 1.27
C PRO A 50 -7.42 -2.46 2.62
N CYS A 51 -7.56 -3.18 3.74
CA CYS A 51 -7.50 -2.59 5.07
C CYS A 51 -6.10 -2.01 5.36
N ALA A 52 -5.05 -2.76 5.01
CA ALA A 52 -3.67 -2.31 5.18
C ALA A 52 -3.38 -1.05 4.35
N VAL A 53 -3.86 -1.01 3.10
CA VAL A 53 -3.74 0.17 2.23
C VAL A 53 -4.52 1.36 2.78
N ALA A 54 -5.77 1.16 3.21
CA ALA A 54 -6.59 2.21 3.79
C ALA A 54 -5.92 2.81 5.04
N GLN A 55 -5.42 1.97 5.96
CA GLN A 55 -4.69 2.42 7.13
C GLN A 55 -3.47 3.26 6.74
N MET A 56 -2.66 2.79 5.80
CA MET A 56 -1.49 3.54 5.32
C MET A 56 -1.87 4.86 4.67
N ALA A 57 -2.93 4.89 3.85
CA ALA A 57 -3.41 6.11 3.21
C ALA A 57 -3.90 7.14 4.25
N SER A 58 -4.60 6.70 5.30
CA SER A 58 -5.03 7.57 6.40
C SER A 58 -3.83 8.15 7.17
N HIS A 59 -2.80 7.35 7.45
CA HIS A 59 -1.57 7.81 8.10
C HIS A 59 -0.77 8.78 7.22
N ALA A 60 -0.72 8.53 5.91
CA ALA A 60 -0.07 9.42 4.94
C ALA A 60 -0.89 10.70 4.67
N GLN A 61 -2.11 10.80 5.22
CA GLN A 61 -3.08 11.84 4.89
C GLN A 61 -3.31 11.95 3.37
N ALA A 62 -3.21 10.82 2.65
CA ALA A 62 -3.34 10.74 1.20
C ALA A 62 -4.81 10.67 0.73
N TYR A 63 -5.75 10.74 1.67
CA TYR A 63 -7.19 10.71 1.44
C TYR A 63 -7.80 12.09 1.72
N HIS A 64 -8.65 12.57 0.81
CA HIS A 64 -9.53 13.69 1.08
C HIS A 64 -10.95 13.16 1.30
N PRO A 65 -11.57 13.39 2.48
CA PRO A 65 -12.93 12.94 2.74
C PRO A 65 -13.90 13.52 1.71
N GLY A 66 -14.62 12.64 1.03
CA GLY A 66 -15.58 13.01 -0.02
C GLY A 66 -15.05 12.91 -1.46
N THR A 67 -13.77 12.60 -1.68
CA THR A 67 -13.22 12.36 -3.03
C THR A 67 -12.54 11.00 -3.13
N CYS A 68 -12.85 10.22 -4.16
CA CYS A 68 -12.18 8.94 -4.46
C CYS A 68 -10.85 9.15 -5.20
N SER A 69 -10.02 10.07 -4.70
CA SER A 69 -8.71 10.40 -5.27
C SER A 69 -7.61 10.08 -4.25
N PHE A 70 -6.70 9.21 -4.65
CA PHE A 70 -5.45 8.98 -3.93
C PHE A 70 -4.40 9.86 -4.59
N CYS A 71 -3.96 10.90 -3.90
CA CYS A 71 -2.89 11.76 -4.39
C CYS A 71 -1.72 11.69 -3.43
N ALA A 72 -0.49 11.66 -3.96
CA ALA A 72 0.67 11.92 -3.14
C ALA A 72 0.52 13.34 -2.56
N ARG A 73 0.65 13.48 -1.24
CA ARG A 73 0.60 14.80 -0.61
C ARG A 73 1.70 15.66 -1.25
N SER A 74 1.37 16.90 -1.59
CA SER A 74 2.38 17.90 -1.95
C SER A 74 3.43 17.96 -0.84
N THR A 75 4.71 18.00 -1.22
CA THR A 75 5.80 18.25 -0.27
C THR A 75 5.48 19.51 0.53
N LEU A 76 5.85 19.57 1.82
CA LEU A 76 5.66 20.77 2.65
C LEU A 76 6.10 22.00 1.86
N GLU A 77 5.39 23.13 2.04
CA GLU A 77 5.63 24.38 1.28
C GLU A 77 7.08 24.92 1.41
N GLY A 78 7.89 24.38 2.34
CA GLY A 78 9.33 24.66 2.45
C GLY A 78 10.26 23.87 1.51
N TYR A 79 9.75 22.93 0.71
CA TYR A 79 10.52 22.18 -0.29
C TYR A 79 10.20 22.56 -1.75
N VAL A 80 9.33 23.55 -1.94
CA VAL A 80 9.18 24.19 -3.25
C VAL A 80 10.46 25.00 -3.45
N ARG A 81 11.37 24.48 -4.26
CA ARG A 81 12.64 25.14 -4.62
C ARG A 81 12.35 26.60 -5.00
N GLN A 82 12.73 27.54 -4.13
CA GLN A 82 12.87 28.95 -4.50
C GLN A 82 13.99 29.09 -5.54
#